data_AF-A0AA42X5K5-F1
#
_entry.id   AF-A0AA42X5K5-F1
#
_cell.length_a   1.000
_cell.length_b   1.000
_cell.length_c   1.000
_cell.angle_alpha   90.00
_cell.angle_beta   90.00
_cell.angle_gamma   90.00
#
_symmetry.space_group_name_H-M   'P 1'
#
loop_
_entity.id
_entity.type
_entity.pdbx_description
1 polymer ?
#
loop_
_entity_poly.entity_id
_entity_poly.type
_entity_poly.pdbx_seq_one_letter_code
_entity_poly.pdbx_strand_id
1 'polypeptide(L)'
;MPRAVVALPNDIETITRPVVLDVCRELIRALRMDNGSVQVVYPGGATETLAQPGSAADDDGNRHKFGSNPQLSIEVQERAVEDRVLTMAVQQNEHSPVFLDKALDVAIVPVYAMHEVQISFTYRARNRSEAQRFKHDMLMRVANLRDVQPVQVNYSYSIPYEFLHMLLAVFQRREALAGYGDDFDKYLHDHLDGRATQVVNAAGKWPQLRIPEQQIHNWGTFGDFVPAMDPANKEKDNGTWMINFNYRFQYDKPIGCRAVWPMVVHNQMMPFPWVNDQNASGQQIDPWRQKYHSSLTRHAMDVIANNHVRPCVAKYNEAICPPNDEWYPKHERPDMSSIVQNLIMIDPNDLHDVIDLKNLGDHAKLDDDVLTFLKSEARYLNSYGESICHVAMYENDVPLADSSVTVSPFLAVRQKNPMDLRKNYHTRLTVSTNLHGLRPSARRRLQEGGKGAWKLLIDLQYRIFDSAYYPELINDTYISPADIEIIARRLLRYKRPVGDSREAVMLTVGTYTVVTKPMHQLEIDRASLSDSTARPGGDDRYHDRCEGQAPCNGC
;
A
#
# COMPACT_ATOMS: atom_id res chain seq x y z
N MET A 1 0.67 -6.87 -5.67
CA MET A 1 0.31 -7.68 -4.49
C MET A 1 -0.67 -6.89 -3.64
N PRO A 2 -1.75 -7.53 -3.17
CA PRO A 2 -2.70 -6.95 -2.23
C PRO A 2 -2.04 -6.26 -1.04
N ARG A 3 -2.64 -5.15 -0.60
CA ARG A 3 -2.17 -4.35 0.54
C ARG A 3 -3.36 -3.86 1.35
N ALA A 4 -3.16 -3.72 2.66
CA ALA A 4 -4.10 -3.00 3.52
C ALA A 4 -3.34 -2.15 4.53
N VAL A 5 -3.91 -0.99 4.86
CA VAL A 5 -3.41 -0.09 5.89
C VAL A 5 -4.49 0.02 6.96
N VAL A 6 -4.12 -0.27 8.20
CA VAL A 6 -5.03 -0.23 9.35
C VAL A 6 -4.39 0.67 10.40
N ALA A 7 -5.16 1.62 10.93
CA ALA A 7 -4.72 2.51 11.99
C ALA A 7 -4.53 1.72 13.30
N LEU A 8 -3.58 2.14 14.13
CA LEU A 8 -3.32 1.48 15.39
C LEU A 8 -4.43 1.76 16.42
N PRO A 9 -4.92 0.74 17.15
CA PRO A 9 -5.86 0.96 18.24
C PRO A 9 -5.15 1.50 19.49
N ASN A 10 -5.82 2.37 20.25
CA ASN A 10 -5.41 2.86 21.58
C ASN A 10 -4.02 3.54 21.62
N ASP A 11 -3.67 4.29 20.58
CA ASP A 11 -2.39 4.98 20.43
C ASP A 11 -2.06 5.94 21.60
N ILE A 12 -3.06 6.61 22.17
CA ILE A 12 -2.87 7.53 23.30
C ILE A 12 -2.34 6.79 24.54
N GLU A 13 -2.91 5.64 24.87
CA GLU A 13 -2.58 4.90 26.09
C GLU A 13 -1.26 4.16 25.99
N THR A 14 -0.95 3.60 24.81
CA THR A 14 0.23 2.74 24.63
C THR A 14 1.45 3.50 24.12
N ILE A 15 1.25 4.65 23.46
CA ILE A 15 2.32 5.47 22.88
C ILE A 15 2.43 6.83 23.57
N THR A 16 1.45 7.72 23.37
CA THR A 16 1.57 9.13 23.79
C THR A 16 1.82 9.25 25.29
N ARG A 17 1.08 8.50 26.13
CA ARG A 17 1.20 8.59 27.58
C ARG A 17 2.56 8.08 28.11
N PRO A 18 3.05 6.87 27.75
CA PRO A 18 4.39 6.43 28.11
C PRO A 18 5.50 7.39 27.66
N VAL A 19 5.43 7.87 26.41
CA VAL A 19 6.38 8.83 25.84
C VAL A 19 6.46 10.08 26.72
N VAL A 20 5.32 10.71 27.00
CA VAL A 20 5.26 11.92 27.83
C VAL A 20 5.81 11.67 29.23
N LEU A 21 5.47 10.54 29.86
CA LEU A 21 5.94 10.22 31.22
C LEU A 21 7.46 10.06 31.26
N ASP A 22 8.05 9.42 30.25
CA ASP A 22 9.50 9.25 30.15
C ASP A 22 10.20 10.61 29.95
N VAL A 23 9.70 11.44 29.02
CA VAL A 23 10.22 12.81 28.82
C VAL A 23 10.11 13.62 30.10
N CYS A 24 8.96 13.58 30.78
CA CYS A 24 8.76 14.31 32.04
C CYS A 24 9.75 13.85 33.12
N ARG A 25 9.99 12.54 33.27
CA ARG A 25 10.98 12.01 34.23
C ARG A 25 12.39 12.47 33.90
N GLU A 26 12.76 12.47 32.62
CA GLU A 26 14.07 12.98 32.17
C GLU A 26 14.22 14.47 32.45
N LEU A 27 13.19 15.27 32.17
CA LEU A 27 13.18 16.70 32.45
C LEU A 27 13.25 16.99 33.94
N ILE A 28 12.49 16.30 34.78
CA ILE A 28 12.54 16.48 36.25
C ILE A 28 13.97 16.20 36.76
N ARG A 29 14.62 15.14 36.27
CA ARG A 29 16.02 14.83 36.59
C ARG A 29 16.97 15.91 36.08
N ALA A 30 16.79 16.37 34.84
CA ALA A 30 17.61 17.41 34.23
C ALA A 30 17.48 18.74 35.00
N LEU A 31 16.26 19.11 35.40
CA LEU A 31 15.92 20.33 36.15
C LEU A 31 16.27 20.24 37.64
N ARG A 32 16.65 19.06 38.15
CA ARG A 32 16.93 18.79 39.57
C ARG A 32 15.74 19.12 40.49
N MET A 33 14.53 18.81 40.03
CA MET A 33 13.31 18.97 40.83
C MET A 33 13.07 17.71 41.66
N ASP A 34 12.44 17.85 42.84
CA ASP A 34 12.10 16.71 43.68
C ASP A 34 11.02 15.84 43.01
N ASN A 35 11.34 14.57 42.73
CA ASN A 35 10.45 13.60 42.08
C ASN A 35 9.11 13.37 42.81
N GLY A 36 9.01 13.80 44.07
CA GLY A 36 7.92 13.45 44.98
C GLY A 36 6.62 14.27 44.87
N SER A 37 6.62 15.37 44.11
CA SER A 37 5.50 16.34 44.11
C SER A 37 4.93 16.68 42.72
N VAL A 38 5.32 15.93 41.68
CA VAL A 38 4.83 16.15 40.32
C VAL A 38 3.45 15.51 40.12
N GLN A 39 2.49 16.28 39.63
CA GLN A 39 1.18 15.79 39.18
C GLN A 39 1.07 16.01 37.67
N VAL A 40 1.10 14.93 36.90
CA VAL A 40 0.91 14.98 35.45
C VAL A 40 -0.59 15.04 35.15
N VAL A 41 -1.06 16.08 34.47
CA VAL A 41 -2.47 16.24 34.10
C VAL A 41 -2.58 16.08 32.58
N TYR A 42 -3.41 15.15 32.12
CA TYR A 42 -3.68 15.00 30.69
C TYR A 42 -5.03 15.67 30.39
N PRO A 43 -5.07 16.77 29.63
CA PRO A 43 -6.33 17.35 29.19
C PRO A 43 -6.97 16.43 28.14
N GLY A 44 -8.24 16.04 28.34
CA GLY A 44 -9.09 15.47 27.28
C GLY A 44 -9.14 13.94 27.13
N GLY A 45 -8.57 13.15 28.03
CA GLY A 45 -8.78 11.69 28.05
C GLY A 45 -10.13 11.29 28.66
N ALA A 46 -10.79 10.25 28.14
CA ALA A 46 -12.08 9.72 28.63
C ALA A 46 -12.09 9.31 30.12
N THR A 47 -10.91 9.24 30.72
CA THR A 47 -10.71 9.18 32.16
C THR A 47 -10.10 10.49 32.66
N GLU A 48 -10.94 11.47 32.99
CA GLU A 48 -10.65 12.53 33.97
C GLU A 48 -10.45 11.95 35.39
N THR A 49 -10.08 10.68 35.54
CA THR A 49 -9.61 10.15 36.82
C THR A 49 -8.19 10.65 37.01
N LEU A 50 -8.13 11.84 37.61
CA LEU A 50 -7.16 12.16 38.64
C LEU A 50 -6.71 10.85 39.31
N ALA A 51 -5.44 10.46 39.16
CA ALA A 51 -4.83 9.60 40.14
C ALA A 51 -4.82 10.43 41.44
N GLN A 52 -5.91 10.37 42.18
CA GLN A 52 -6.03 10.99 43.48
C GLN A 52 -4.98 10.30 44.34
N PRO A 53 -3.95 11.00 44.84
CA PRO A 53 -2.99 10.40 45.74
C PRO A 53 -3.77 9.97 46.99
N GLY A 54 -3.91 8.66 47.20
CA GLY A 54 -4.75 8.07 48.26
C GLY A 54 -5.82 7.07 47.80
N SER A 55 -5.90 6.70 46.51
CA SER A 55 -6.67 5.50 46.11
C SER A 55 -5.90 4.23 46.51
N ALA A 56 -6.65 3.20 46.91
CA ALA A 56 -6.22 2.03 47.70
C ALA A 56 -5.14 1.10 47.07
N ALA A 57 -4.43 1.53 46.02
CA ALA A 57 -3.34 0.81 45.39
C ALA A 57 -1.94 1.41 45.70
N ASP A 58 -1.86 2.52 46.44
CA ASP A 58 -0.60 3.21 46.78
C ASP A 58 -0.48 3.31 48.32
N ASP A 59 -0.35 2.15 48.98
CA ASP A 59 -0.15 2.04 50.43
C ASP A 59 1.34 2.12 50.78
N ASP A 60 1.97 3.22 50.40
CA ASP A 60 3.29 3.58 50.91
C ASP A 60 3.24 4.99 51.51
N GLY A 61 2.89 5.01 52.79
CA GLY A 61 3.46 5.93 53.79
C GLY A 61 3.53 7.42 53.41
N ASN A 62 2.49 8.14 53.82
CA ASN A 62 2.64 9.47 54.41
C ASN A 62 3.17 10.59 53.48
N ARG A 63 2.29 11.16 52.64
CA ARG A 63 2.41 12.56 52.21
C ARG A 63 1.05 13.25 52.26
N HIS A 64 0.68 13.78 53.42
CA HIS A 64 -0.28 14.89 53.48
C HIS A 64 0.27 16.04 52.62
N LYS A 65 -0.24 16.20 51.40
CA LYS A 65 0.10 17.33 50.52
C LYS A 65 -0.66 18.56 51.01
N PHE A 66 -0.05 19.35 51.90
CA PHE A 66 -0.52 20.68 52.22
C PHE A 66 -0.50 21.56 50.95
N GLY A 67 -1.51 22.43 50.76
CA GLY A 67 -1.65 23.30 49.58
C GLY A 67 -0.50 24.29 49.35
N SER A 68 0.45 24.37 50.28
CA SER A 68 1.68 25.18 50.22
C SER A 68 2.92 24.41 49.74
N ASN A 69 2.80 23.15 49.32
CA ASN A 69 3.95 22.39 48.83
C ASN A 69 4.22 22.66 47.35
N PRO A 70 5.51 22.66 46.93
CA PRO A 70 5.85 22.90 45.55
C PRO A 70 5.27 21.79 44.69
N GLN A 71 4.53 22.17 43.66
CA GLN A 71 3.80 21.25 42.80
C GLN A 71 4.10 21.60 41.35
N LEU A 72 4.35 20.58 40.54
CA LEU A 72 4.48 20.71 39.09
C LEU A 72 3.21 20.14 38.48
N SER A 73 2.40 20.98 37.82
CA SER A 73 1.35 20.52 36.92
C SER A 73 1.84 20.57 35.48
N ILE A 74 1.47 19.55 34.73
CA ILE A 74 1.89 19.37 33.34
C ILE A 74 0.63 19.34 32.49
N GLU A 75 0.61 20.08 31.40
CA GLU A 75 -0.37 20.02 30.33
C GLU A 75 0.35 19.62 29.04
N VAL A 76 -0.26 18.75 28.23
CA VAL A 76 0.37 18.21 27.04
C VAL A 76 -0.52 18.42 25.84
N GLN A 77 0.05 18.96 24.77
CA GLN A 77 -0.57 19.07 23.46
C GLN A 77 0.29 18.34 22.43
N GLU A 78 -0.30 17.38 21.73
CA GLU A 78 0.35 16.64 20.65
C GLU A 78 -0.30 17.03 19.32
N ARG A 79 0.51 17.34 18.31
CA ARG A 79 0.04 17.65 16.95
C ARG A 79 0.91 16.94 15.92
N ALA A 80 0.28 16.43 14.87
CA ALA A 80 1.01 15.93 13.72
C ALA A 80 1.67 17.12 12.98
N VAL A 81 2.91 16.95 12.54
CA VAL A 81 3.62 17.97 11.75
C VAL A 81 3.05 17.94 10.34
N GLU A 82 2.15 18.88 10.02
CA GLU A 82 1.40 18.92 8.75
C GLU A 82 2.31 18.88 7.51
N ASP A 83 3.43 19.60 7.54
CA ASP A 83 4.41 19.63 6.45
C ASP A 83 4.98 18.24 6.11
N ARG A 84 5.03 17.35 7.10
CA ARG A 84 5.59 16.00 6.94
C ARG A 84 4.55 14.98 6.54
N VAL A 85 3.26 15.28 6.68
CA VAL A 85 2.17 14.36 6.32
C VAL A 85 2.24 13.97 4.85
N LEU A 86 2.54 14.92 3.97
CA LEU A 86 2.66 14.68 2.52
C LEU A 86 3.90 13.83 2.15
N THR A 87 4.91 13.82 3.02
CA THR A 87 6.13 13.01 2.84
C THR A 87 6.06 11.64 3.49
N MET A 88 4.93 11.28 4.13
CA MET A 88 4.80 10.01 4.81
C MET A 88 4.76 8.85 3.82
N ALA A 89 5.66 7.89 4.03
CA ALA A 89 5.77 6.68 3.22
C ALA A 89 4.77 5.60 3.66
N VAL A 90 3.47 5.84 3.46
CA VAL A 90 2.42 4.87 3.81
C VAL A 90 2.53 3.59 2.96
N GLN A 91 2.70 3.74 1.65
CA GLN A 91 2.70 2.64 0.68
C GLN A 91 4.11 2.18 0.24
N GLN A 92 5.17 2.82 0.73
CA GLN A 92 6.56 2.50 0.37
C GLN A 92 7.27 1.68 1.46
N ASN A 93 8.29 0.90 1.09
CA ASN A 93 9.05 0.07 2.02
C ASN A 93 10.19 0.87 2.67
N GLU A 94 9.86 1.84 3.52
CA GLU A 94 10.87 2.64 4.23
C GLU A 94 11.21 2.08 5.62
N HIS A 95 10.20 1.60 6.35
CA HIS A 95 10.38 1.12 7.72
C HIS A 95 10.66 -0.38 7.78
N SER A 96 11.32 -0.82 8.86
CA SER A 96 11.60 -2.23 9.09
C SER A 96 10.31 -3.00 9.41
N PRO A 97 10.07 -4.17 8.80
CA PRO A 97 8.87 -4.96 9.06
C PRO A 97 8.87 -5.54 10.48
N VAL A 98 7.70 -5.56 11.11
CA VAL A 98 7.46 -6.26 12.39
C VAL A 98 7.16 -7.74 12.20
N PHE A 99 6.73 -8.12 11.00
CA PHE A 99 6.54 -9.50 10.56
C PHE A 99 7.06 -9.62 9.13
N LEU A 100 7.87 -10.63 8.85
CA LEU A 100 8.41 -10.87 7.52
C LEU A 100 8.54 -12.37 7.24
N ASP A 101 7.69 -12.87 6.34
CA ASP A 101 7.87 -14.14 5.68
C ASP A 101 8.44 -13.92 4.28
N LYS A 102 9.75 -14.15 4.15
CA LYS A 102 10.47 -13.98 2.87
C LYS A 102 10.10 -15.03 1.83
N ALA A 103 9.61 -16.21 2.25
CA ALA A 103 9.28 -17.29 1.33
C ALA A 103 7.96 -17.02 0.61
N LEU A 104 6.99 -16.46 1.34
CA LEU A 104 5.67 -16.10 0.82
C LEU A 104 5.56 -14.61 0.40
N ASP A 105 6.57 -13.79 0.68
CA ASP A 105 6.55 -12.33 0.52
C ASP A 105 5.39 -11.66 1.28
N VAL A 106 5.17 -12.12 2.52
CA VAL A 106 4.20 -11.53 3.45
C VAL A 106 4.93 -10.63 4.43
N ALA A 107 4.51 -9.37 4.51
CA ALA A 107 5.15 -8.39 5.39
C ALA A 107 4.13 -7.50 6.08
N ILE A 108 4.37 -7.22 7.36
CA ILE A 108 3.67 -6.18 8.12
C ILE A 108 4.69 -5.12 8.50
N VAL A 109 4.43 -3.87 8.11
CA VAL A 109 5.34 -2.74 8.27
C VAL A 109 4.61 -1.61 9.02
N PRO A 110 5.17 -1.06 10.11
CA PRO A 110 4.60 0.10 10.79
C PRO A 110 4.70 1.35 9.92
N VAL A 111 3.73 2.24 10.04
CA VAL A 111 3.67 3.54 9.37
C VAL A 111 3.83 4.61 10.45
N TYR A 112 4.87 5.44 10.32
CA TYR A 112 5.15 6.50 11.27
C TYR A 112 4.72 7.86 10.72
N ALA A 113 4.22 8.70 11.62
CA ALA A 113 4.00 10.11 11.40
C ALA A 113 4.90 10.89 12.36
N MET A 114 5.46 12.00 11.88
CA MET A 114 6.22 12.90 12.74
C MET A 114 5.25 13.73 13.58
N HIS A 115 5.37 13.62 14.91
CA HIS A 115 4.55 14.35 15.87
C HIS A 115 5.40 15.34 16.66
N GLU A 116 4.85 16.53 16.86
CA GLU A 116 5.38 17.56 17.75
C GLU A 116 4.55 17.56 19.03
N VAL A 117 5.25 17.39 20.15
CA VAL A 117 4.65 17.39 21.47
C VAL A 117 5.11 18.64 22.20
N GLN A 118 4.15 19.46 22.59
CA GLN A 118 4.35 20.61 23.45
C GLN A 118 3.87 20.26 24.86
N ILE A 119 4.79 20.30 25.81
CA ILE A 119 4.55 20.11 27.23
C ILE A 119 4.60 21.48 27.91
N SER A 120 3.48 21.92 28.46
CA SER A 120 3.35 23.12 29.27
C SER A 120 3.47 22.76 30.74
N PHE A 121 4.48 23.32 31.40
CA PHE A 121 4.73 23.13 32.81
C PHE A 121 4.27 24.35 33.60
N THR A 122 3.51 24.12 34.67
CA THR A 122 3.19 25.12 35.68
C THR A 122 3.83 24.70 36.99
N TYR A 123 4.89 25.41 37.37
CA TYR A 123 5.59 25.22 38.65
C TYR A 123 5.02 26.15 39.71
N ARG A 124 4.47 25.57 40.78
CA ARG A 124 4.01 26.29 41.97
C ARG A 124 5.13 26.34 43.00
N ALA A 125 5.61 27.55 43.32
CA ALA A 125 6.62 27.83 44.34
C ALA A 125 5.96 28.36 45.64
N ARG A 126 6.64 28.17 46.78
CA ARG A 126 6.15 28.60 48.10
C ARG A 126 6.20 30.11 48.28
N ASN A 127 7.23 30.75 47.72
CA ASN A 127 7.46 32.18 47.88
C ASN A 127 8.09 32.79 46.60
N ARG A 128 8.07 34.11 46.53
CA ARG A 128 8.61 34.88 45.40
C ARG A 128 10.10 34.59 45.16
N SER A 129 10.87 34.45 46.23
CA SER A 129 12.33 34.27 46.15
C SER A 129 12.70 32.92 45.54
N GLU A 130 11.96 31.86 45.86
CA GLU A 130 12.11 30.52 45.28
C GLU A 130 11.73 30.53 43.81
N ALA A 131 10.63 31.20 43.45
CA ALA A 131 10.24 31.40 42.06
C ALA A 131 11.35 32.13 41.26
N GLN A 132 11.89 33.22 41.79
CA GLN A 132 12.99 33.96 41.15
C GLN A 132 14.27 33.11 41.05
N ARG A 133 14.58 32.30 42.07
CA ARG A 133 15.73 31.38 42.04
C ARG A 133 15.58 30.32 40.95
N PHE A 134 14.40 29.72 40.81
CA PHE A 134 14.12 28.77 39.74
C PHE A 134 14.28 29.42 38.36
N LYS A 135 13.73 30.63 38.17
CA LYS A 135 13.90 31.41 36.93
C LYS A 135 15.38 31.68 36.61
N HIS A 136 16.18 32.11 37.59
CA HIS A 136 17.61 32.34 37.36
C HIS A 136 18.38 31.04 37.06
N ASP A 137 18.06 29.92 37.74
CA ASP A 137 18.68 28.62 37.45
C ASP A 137 18.39 28.17 36.00
N MET A 138 17.15 28.39 35.55
CA MET A 138 16.72 28.14 34.17
C MET A 138 17.50 28.99 33.16
N LEU A 139 17.62 30.30 33.39
CA LEU A 139 18.40 31.19 32.53
C LEU A 139 19.87 30.79 32.46
N MET A 140 20.47 30.41 33.60
CA MET A 140 21.86 29.95 33.63
C MET A 140 22.08 28.66 32.85
N ARG A 141 21.08 27.76 32.78
CA ARG A 141 21.17 26.53 31.99
C ARG A 141 21.06 26.78 30.50
N VAL A 142 20.16 27.66 30.09
CA VAL A 142 20.06 28.09 28.69
C VAL A 142 21.33 28.81 28.24
N ALA A 143 21.89 29.70 29.08
CA ALA A 143 23.17 30.36 28.79
C ALA A 143 24.34 29.35 28.62
N ASN A 144 24.23 28.16 29.23
CA ASN A 144 25.21 27.07 29.10
C ASN A 144 24.87 26.08 27.96
N LEU A 145 24.02 26.46 26.99
CA LEU A 145 23.62 25.63 25.86
C LEU A 145 22.98 24.29 26.27
N ARG A 146 22.26 24.27 27.39
CA ARG A 146 21.48 23.11 27.87
C ARG A 146 19.98 23.22 27.59
N ASP A 147 19.63 24.13 26.69
CA ASP A 147 18.28 24.37 26.18
C ASP A 147 17.83 23.26 25.21
N VAL A 148 18.79 22.67 24.48
CA VAL A 148 18.57 21.51 23.62
C VAL A 148 19.04 20.25 24.34
N GLN A 149 18.15 19.26 24.47
CA GLN A 149 18.45 18.00 25.13
C GLN A 149 17.97 16.83 24.27
N PRO A 150 18.80 15.80 24.07
CA PRO A 150 18.33 14.56 23.49
C PRO A 150 17.44 13.84 24.52
N VAL A 151 16.25 13.46 24.06
CA VAL A 151 15.25 12.74 24.84
C VAL A 151 15.18 11.31 24.33
N GLN A 152 15.07 10.37 25.25
CA GLN A 152 14.76 8.99 24.92
C GLN A 152 13.29 8.73 25.23
N VAL A 153 12.60 8.08 24.28
CA VAL A 153 11.19 7.74 24.45
C VAL A 153 11.01 6.23 24.28
N ASN A 154 10.33 5.61 25.24
CA ASN A 154 10.00 4.20 25.19
C ASN A 154 8.48 4.05 25.11
N TYR A 155 7.99 3.23 24.19
CA TYR A 155 6.58 2.98 24.02
C TYR A 155 6.32 1.58 23.48
N SER A 156 5.06 1.20 23.40
CA SER A 156 4.66 -0.03 22.72
C SER A 156 3.42 0.20 21.88
N TYR A 157 3.30 -0.50 20.77
CA TYR A 157 2.09 -0.50 19.95
C TYR A 157 1.63 -1.93 19.69
N SER A 158 0.32 -2.09 19.52
CA SER A 158 -0.28 -3.41 19.30
C SER A 158 -0.45 -3.68 17.81
N ILE A 159 -0.17 -4.90 17.36
CA ILE A 159 -0.46 -5.28 15.98
C ILE A 159 -2.00 -5.37 15.83
N PRO A 160 -2.60 -4.74 14.81
CA PRO A 160 -4.05 -4.83 14.57
C PRO A 160 -4.53 -6.28 14.41
N TYR A 161 -5.69 -6.60 14.98
CA TYR A 161 -6.26 -7.96 14.95
C TYR A 161 -6.59 -8.43 13.53
N GLU A 162 -6.94 -7.49 12.65
CA GLU A 162 -7.19 -7.72 11.23
C GLU A 162 -5.99 -8.39 10.57
N PHE A 163 -4.77 -7.97 10.90
CA PHE A 163 -3.57 -8.57 10.34
C PHE A 163 -3.25 -9.93 10.95
N LEU A 164 -3.59 -10.17 12.22
CA LEU A 164 -3.49 -11.52 12.80
C LEU A 164 -4.44 -12.50 12.11
N HIS A 165 -5.67 -12.07 11.80
CA HIS A 165 -6.62 -12.88 11.03
C HIS A 165 -6.13 -13.15 9.60
N MET A 166 -5.51 -12.15 8.96
CA MET A 166 -4.87 -12.32 7.65
C MET A 166 -3.73 -13.34 7.73
N LEU A 167 -2.83 -13.23 8.72
CA LEU A 167 -1.73 -14.19 8.90
C LEU A 167 -2.23 -15.61 9.16
N LEU A 168 -3.31 -15.76 9.92
CA LEU A 168 -3.94 -17.07 10.13
C LEU A 168 -4.49 -17.64 8.82
N ALA A 169 -5.14 -16.81 7.98
CA ALA A 169 -5.61 -17.23 6.68
C ALA A 169 -4.45 -17.65 5.76
N VAL A 170 -3.36 -16.88 5.73
CA VAL A 170 -2.13 -17.25 4.99
C VAL A 170 -1.59 -18.59 5.48
N PHE A 171 -1.44 -18.77 6.80
CA PHE A 171 -0.93 -20.00 7.39
C PHE A 171 -1.81 -21.21 7.06
N GLN A 172 -3.14 -21.08 7.15
CA GLN A 172 -4.06 -22.17 6.80
C GLN A 172 -3.88 -22.59 5.33
N ARG A 173 -3.67 -21.64 4.41
CA ARG A 173 -3.40 -21.93 2.98
C ARG A 173 -2.04 -22.56 2.77
N ARG A 174 -1.02 -22.07 3.48
CA ARG A 174 0.33 -22.64 3.51
C ARG A 174 0.30 -24.11 3.93
N GLU A 175 -0.43 -24.45 4.98
CA GLU A 175 -0.46 -25.84 5.48
C GLU A 175 -1.43 -26.75 4.73
N ALA A 176 -2.48 -26.20 4.10
CA ALA A 176 -3.49 -26.99 3.40
C ALA A 176 -2.95 -27.71 2.13
N LEU A 177 -2.00 -27.09 1.41
CA LEU A 177 -1.38 -27.69 0.23
C LEU A 177 0.14 -27.56 0.30
N ALA A 178 0.85 -28.67 0.14
CA ALA A 178 2.32 -28.72 0.25
C ALA A 178 2.88 -28.07 1.53
N GLY A 179 2.16 -28.25 2.66
CA GLY A 179 2.51 -27.69 3.97
C GLY A 179 3.87 -28.14 4.51
N TYR A 180 4.31 -27.44 5.56
CA TYR A 180 5.56 -27.74 6.25
C TYR A 180 5.33 -28.61 7.50
N GLY A 181 4.08 -28.79 7.92
CA GLY A 181 3.71 -29.47 9.17
C GLY A 181 4.00 -28.62 10.39
N ASP A 182 4.06 -27.30 10.24
CA ASP A 182 4.27 -26.36 11.34
C ASP A 182 2.96 -26.06 12.07
N ASP A 183 3.07 -25.58 13.31
CA ASP A 183 1.96 -24.99 14.05
C ASP A 183 1.94 -23.46 13.86
N PHE A 184 0.78 -22.84 14.06
CA PHE A 184 0.60 -21.40 13.86
C PHE A 184 1.46 -20.58 14.81
N ASP A 185 1.57 -21.01 16.08
CA ASP A 185 2.37 -20.31 17.09
C ASP A 185 3.86 -20.31 16.73
N LYS A 186 4.35 -21.45 16.19
CA LYS A 186 5.71 -21.57 15.69
C LYS A 186 5.92 -20.68 14.47
N TYR A 187 4.97 -20.69 13.52
CA TYR A 187 5.02 -19.85 12.33
C TYR A 187 5.09 -18.37 12.69
N LEU A 188 4.27 -17.93 13.64
CA LEU A 188 4.26 -16.55 14.12
C LEU A 188 5.60 -16.22 14.79
N HIS A 189 6.07 -17.05 15.72
CA HIS A 189 7.32 -16.81 16.44
C HIS A 189 8.55 -16.73 15.50
N ASP A 190 8.62 -17.57 14.46
CA ASP A 190 9.79 -17.63 13.57
C ASP A 190 9.91 -16.42 12.62
N HIS A 191 8.79 -15.73 12.32
CA HIS A 191 8.74 -14.63 11.35
C HIS A 191 8.47 -13.26 11.97
N LEU A 192 8.10 -13.23 13.25
CA LEU A 192 7.84 -12.01 14.00
C LEU A 192 9.16 -11.42 14.53
N ASP A 193 9.18 -10.10 14.67
CA ASP A 193 10.30 -9.40 15.29
C ASP A 193 10.52 -9.92 16.73
N GLY A 194 11.78 -10.22 17.09
CA GLY A 194 12.15 -10.72 18.42
C GLY A 194 11.85 -9.75 19.57
N ARG A 195 11.51 -8.50 19.26
CA ARG A 195 10.99 -7.53 20.23
C ARG A 195 9.56 -7.85 20.68
N ALA A 196 8.80 -8.61 19.91
CA ALA A 196 7.38 -8.81 20.17
C ALA A 196 7.11 -9.48 21.51
N THR A 197 6.11 -8.97 22.22
CA THR A 197 5.68 -9.44 23.53
C THR A 197 4.17 -9.57 23.58
N GLN A 198 3.69 -10.54 24.37
CA GLN A 198 2.27 -10.70 24.61
C GLN A 198 1.90 -9.95 25.90
N VAL A 199 0.97 -9.01 25.81
CA VAL A 199 0.44 -8.29 26.97
C VAL A 199 -0.99 -8.73 27.21
N VAL A 200 -1.26 -9.21 28.42
CA VAL A 200 -2.60 -9.58 28.88
C VAL A 200 -3.18 -8.51 29.79
N ASN A 201 -4.50 -8.43 29.87
CA ASN A 201 -5.14 -7.55 30.84
C ASN A 201 -4.92 -8.03 32.29
N ALA A 202 -5.27 -7.20 33.28
CA ALA A 202 -5.11 -7.53 34.70
C ALA A 202 -5.89 -8.79 35.14
N ALA A 203 -6.88 -9.23 34.34
CA ALA A 203 -7.62 -10.46 34.56
C ALA A 203 -7.01 -11.69 33.84
N GLY A 204 -5.85 -11.54 33.20
CA GLY A 204 -5.16 -12.60 32.45
C GLY A 204 -5.85 -13.02 31.15
N LYS A 205 -6.78 -12.20 30.63
CA LYS A 205 -7.59 -12.48 29.44
C LYS A 205 -7.23 -11.51 28.30
N TRP A 206 -7.61 -11.87 27.07
CA TRP A 206 -7.43 -11.06 25.85
C TRP A 206 -5.97 -10.67 25.58
N PRO A 207 -5.09 -11.65 25.30
CA PRO A 207 -3.71 -11.35 24.96
C PRO A 207 -3.64 -10.49 23.69
N GLN A 208 -2.94 -9.35 23.79
CA GLN A 208 -2.59 -8.51 22.65
C GLN A 208 -1.10 -8.67 22.36
N LEU A 209 -0.79 -8.85 21.07
CA LEU A 209 0.59 -8.85 20.61
C LEU A 209 1.09 -7.41 20.47
N ARG A 210 2.12 -7.05 21.24
CA ARG A 210 2.70 -5.71 21.29
C ARG A 210 4.16 -5.71 20.89
N ILE A 211 4.55 -4.68 20.15
CA ILE A 211 5.94 -4.40 19.81
C ILE A 211 6.41 -3.24 20.71
N PRO A 212 7.33 -3.50 21.65
CA PRO A 212 8.04 -2.45 22.36
C PRO A 212 9.07 -1.80 21.43
N GLU A 213 9.11 -0.47 21.45
CA GLU A 213 10.04 0.32 20.67
C GLU A 213 10.66 1.41 21.54
N GLN A 214 11.94 1.67 21.28
CA GLN A 214 12.71 2.73 21.90
C GLN A 214 13.25 3.62 20.80
N GLN A 215 12.92 4.90 20.84
CA GLN A 215 13.53 5.91 19.99
C GLN A 215 14.51 6.74 20.83
N ILE A 216 15.70 6.93 20.27
CA ILE A 216 16.80 7.69 20.85
C ILE A 216 17.12 8.88 19.96
N HIS A 217 17.74 9.91 20.52
CA HIS A 217 18.12 11.15 19.81
C HIS A 217 16.93 11.96 19.29
N ASN A 218 15.78 11.88 19.96
CA ASN A 218 14.71 12.84 19.74
C ASN A 218 15.12 14.17 20.37
N TRP A 219 15.27 15.22 19.56
CA TRP A 219 15.73 16.51 20.06
C TRP A 219 14.56 17.28 20.63
N GLY A 220 14.62 17.57 21.93
CA GLY A 220 13.70 18.48 22.57
C GLY A 220 14.39 19.79 22.92
N THR A 221 13.61 20.86 22.85
CA THR A 221 14.03 22.21 23.18
C THR A 221 13.06 22.84 24.15
N PHE A 222 13.65 23.50 25.12
CA PHE A 222 13.03 24.53 25.93
C PHE A 222 12.71 25.73 25.01
N GLY A 223 11.53 25.74 24.39
CA GLY A 223 11.17 26.73 23.35
C GLY A 223 11.26 28.19 23.81
N ASP A 224 11.48 29.15 22.90
CA ASP A 224 11.49 30.62 23.10
C ASP A 224 11.79 31.11 24.53
N PHE A 225 12.95 30.72 25.08
CA PHE A 225 13.29 30.95 26.49
C PHE A 225 13.57 32.40 26.88
N VAL A 226 13.58 33.34 25.93
CA VAL A 226 14.12 34.69 26.17
C VAL A 226 13.05 35.76 26.43
N PRO A 227 11.81 35.71 25.88
CA PRO A 227 10.75 36.65 26.27
C PRO A 227 9.62 36.05 27.13
N ALA A 228 9.43 34.72 27.20
CA ALA A 228 8.14 34.12 27.58
C ALA A 228 8.08 33.42 28.95
N MET A 229 9.10 33.54 29.82
CA MET A 229 8.87 33.18 31.23
C MET A 229 8.00 34.28 31.85
N ASP A 230 6.69 34.02 31.85
CA ASP A 230 5.68 34.88 32.45
C ASP A 230 6.17 35.38 33.83
N PRO A 231 5.95 36.67 34.15
CA PRO A 231 6.26 37.17 35.47
C PRO A 231 5.58 36.24 36.49
N ALA A 232 6.34 35.81 37.49
CA ALA A 232 5.84 34.90 38.50
C ALA A 232 4.53 35.49 39.07
N ASN A 233 3.41 34.81 38.85
CA ASN A 233 2.10 35.33 39.17
C ASN A 233 1.69 34.82 40.54
N LYS A 234 1.22 35.73 41.41
CA LYS A 234 0.69 35.36 42.71
C LYS A 234 -0.73 34.84 42.53
N GLU A 235 -0.97 33.60 42.93
CA GLU A 235 -2.30 32.99 42.97
C GLU A 235 -3.14 33.71 44.03
N LYS A 236 -4.34 34.21 43.66
CA LYS A 236 -5.13 35.14 44.50
C LYS A 236 -5.60 34.52 45.82
N ASP A 237 -5.76 33.19 45.88
CA ASP A 237 -6.35 32.51 47.05
C ASP A 237 -5.33 31.88 48.00
N ASN A 238 -4.18 31.40 47.52
CA ASN A 238 -3.23 30.61 48.35
C ASN A 238 -1.85 31.24 48.58
N GLY A 239 -1.60 32.45 48.06
CA GLY A 239 -0.31 33.15 48.27
C GLY A 239 0.90 32.47 47.61
N THR A 240 0.66 31.44 46.79
CA THR A 240 1.62 30.68 46.00
C THR A 240 2.02 31.43 44.74
N TRP A 241 3.23 31.18 44.25
CA TRP A 241 3.76 31.83 43.04
C TRP A 241 3.85 30.81 41.92
N MET A 242 3.30 31.11 40.74
CA MET A 242 3.31 30.21 39.60
C MET A 242 4.28 30.68 38.52
N ILE A 243 5.04 29.74 37.96
CA ILE A 243 5.92 29.94 36.80
C ILE A 243 5.47 28.98 35.72
N ASN A 244 5.21 29.51 34.53
CA ASN A 244 4.87 28.72 33.36
C ASN A 244 6.07 28.66 32.41
N PHE A 245 6.36 27.48 31.87
CA PHE A 245 7.34 27.32 30.80
C PHE A 245 6.95 26.14 29.90
N ASN A 246 7.38 26.19 28.65
CA ASN A 246 7.06 25.15 27.66
C ASN A 246 8.31 24.38 27.26
N TYR A 247 8.15 23.08 27.07
CA TYR A 247 9.12 22.21 26.45
C TYR A 247 8.51 21.57 25.21
N ARG A 248 9.31 21.41 24.17
CA ARG A 248 8.84 20.93 22.89
C ARG A 248 9.80 19.93 22.32
N PHE A 249 9.31 18.78 21.89
CA PHE A 249 10.12 17.78 21.22
C PHE A 249 9.34 17.16 20.09
N GLN A 250 10.06 16.58 19.14
CA GLN A 250 9.49 15.86 18.02
C GLN A 250 9.93 14.40 18.08
N TYR A 251 9.03 13.50 17.69
CA TYR A 251 9.32 12.06 17.59
C TYR A 251 8.45 11.43 16.50
N ASP A 252 8.86 10.25 16.04
CA ASP A 252 8.13 9.49 15.04
C ASP A 252 7.13 8.56 15.73
N LYS A 253 5.85 8.94 15.71
CA LYS A 253 4.76 8.15 16.29
C LYS A 253 4.26 7.13 15.28
N PRO A 254 4.18 5.83 15.62
CA PRO A 254 3.50 4.88 14.75
C PRO A 254 1.99 5.16 14.82
N ILE A 255 1.37 5.38 13.65
CA ILE A 255 -0.06 5.69 13.52
C ILE A 255 -0.87 4.52 12.95
N GLY A 256 -0.19 3.57 12.32
CA GLY A 256 -0.82 2.48 11.60
C GLY A 256 0.18 1.39 11.27
N CYS A 257 -0.33 0.27 10.78
CA CYS A 257 0.46 -0.76 10.14
C CYS A 257 -0.06 -0.98 8.72
N ARG A 258 0.85 -1.29 7.81
CA ARG A 258 0.55 -1.76 6.46
C ARG A 258 0.92 -3.23 6.37
N ALA A 259 0.00 -4.05 5.90
CA ALA A 259 0.28 -5.42 5.51
C ALA A 259 0.31 -5.56 3.99
N VAL A 260 1.21 -6.41 3.50
CA VAL A 260 1.34 -6.83 2.10
C VAL A 260 1.37 -8.35 2.08
N TRP A 261 0.61 -8.98 1.18
CA TRP A 261 0.56 -10.43 1.03
C TRP A 261 0.31 -10.81 -0.43
N PRO A 262 0.68 -12.02 -0.88
CA PRO A 262 0.35 -12.49 -2.21
C PRO A 262 -1.11 -12.92 -2.29
N MET A 263 -1.70 -12.82 -3.48
CA MET A 263 -3.08 -13.24 -3.71
C MET A 263 -3.25 -14.77 -3.70
N VAL A 264 -2.16 -15.48 -4.03
CA VAL A 264 -2.06 -16.94 -3.98
C VAL A 264 -1.01 -17.33 -2.96
N VAL A 265 -1.35 -18.29 -2.11
CA VAL A 265 -0.44 -18.90 -1.13
C VAL A 265 -0.50 -20.39 -1.36
N HIS A 266 0.65 -21.01 -1.65
CA HIS A 266 0.76 -22.44 -1.94
C HIS A 266 -0.28 -22.92 -2.95
N ASN A 267 -0.36 -22.23 -4.10
CA ASN A 267 -1.32 -22.54 -5.17
C ASN A 267 -2.80 -22.55 -4.73
N GLN A 268 -3.14 -21.80 -3.67
CA GLN A 268 -4.51 -21.55 -3.25
C GLN A 268 -4.78 -20.05 -3.22
N MET A 269 -5.92 -19.64 -3.78
CA MET A 269 -6.38 -18.26 -3.66
C MET A 269 -6.68 -17.92 -2.20
N MET A 270 -6.33 -16.70 -1.80
CA MET A 270 -6.76 -16.16 -0.51
C MET A 270 -8.30 -16.11 -0.43
N PRO A 271 -8.91 -16.21 0.76
CA PRO A 271 -10.36 -16.08 0.91
C PRO A 271 -10.78 -14.60 0.93
N PHE A 272 -12.05 -14.32 0.60
CA PHE A 272 -12.68 -13.03 0.87
C PHE A 272 -12.67 -12.78 2.39
N PRO A 273 -12.26 -11.59 2.90
CA PRO A 273 -12.08 -10.32 2.20
C PRO A 273 -10.66 -10.04 1.66
N TRP A 274 -9.69 -10.94 1.84
CA TRP A 274 -8.26 -10.68 1.59
C TRP A 274 -7.84 -10.69 0.11
N VAL A 275 -8.70 -11.17 -0.78
CA VAL A 275 -8.54 -11.02 -2.25
C VAL A 275 -8.87 -9.60 -2.69
N ASN A 276 -9.76 -8.96 -1.93
CA ASN A 276 -10.36 -7.62 -1.98
C ASN A 276 -10.71 -7.04 -3.37
N ASP A 277 -11.75 -6.21 -3.38
CA ASP A 277 -12.28 -5.53 -4.57
C ASP A 277 -11.17 -4.84 -5.38
N GLN A 278 -11.35 -4.73 -6.70
CA GLN A 278 -10.50 -3.87 -7.54
C GLN A 278 -10.26 -2.56 -6.78
N ASN A 279 -8.99 -2.18 -6.56
CA ASN A 279 -8.55 -0.95 -5.88
C ASN A 279 -8.26 -1.02 -4.35
N ALA A 280 -8.12 -2.20 -3.74
CA ALA A 280 -7.76 -2.32 -2.32
C ALA A 280 -6.40 -1.71 -1.92
N SER A 281 -5.46 -1.55 -2.85
CA SER A 281 -4.18 -0.86 -2.62
C SER A 281 -4.29 0.64 -2.39
N GLY A 282 -5.49 1.22 -2.46
CA GLY A 282 -5.68 2.66 -2.39
C GLY A 282 -5.05 3.39 -3.58
N GLN A 283 -4.73 2.67 -4.68
CA GLN A 283 -4.54 3.33 -5.95
C GLN A 283 -5.82 4.12 -6.22
N GLN A 284 -5.68 5.44 -6.33
CA GLN A 284 -6.80 6.33 -6.63
C GLN A 284 -7.59 5.69 -7.77
N ILE A 285 -8.86 5.40 -7.52
CA ILE A 285 -9.82 5.18 -8.59
C ILE A 285 -9.56 6.33 -9.54
N ASP A 286 -9.18 6.02 -10.78
CA ASP A 286 -9.03 7.04 -11.82
C ASP A 286 -10.29 7.90 -11.73
N PRO A 287 -10.18 9.20 -11.38
CA PRO A 287 -11.35 10.05 -11.20
C PRO A 287 -12.26 9.97 -12.43
N TRP A 288 -11.67 9.73 -13.61
CA TRP A 288 -12.35 9.58 -14.89
C TRP A 288 -13.12 8.27 -15.08
N ARG A 289 -12.85 7.22 -14.27
CA ARG A 289 -13.70 6.02 -14.18
C ARG A 289 -14.96 6.27 -13.34
N GLN A 290 -14.93 7.28 -12.47
CA GLN A 290 -16.14 7.75 -11.82
C GLN A 290 -16.89 8.66 -12.81
N LYS A 291 -18.18 8.41 -13.02
CA LYS A 291 -19.02 9.37 -13.74
C LYS A 291 -19.10 10.64 -12.89
N TYR A 292 -18.34 11.68 -13.24
CA TYR A 292 -18.47 12.98 -12.59
C TYR A 292 -18.96 14.05 -13.57
N HIS A 293 -19.78 14.96 -13.06
CA HIS A 293 -20.23 16.13 -13.77
C HIS A 293 -19.28 17.30 -13.47
N SER A 294 -18.33 17.55 -14.36
CA SER A 294 -17.48 18.75 -14.27
C SER A 294 -18.23 19.98 -14.76
N SER A 295 -18.01 21.14 -14.12
CA SER A 295 -18.40 22.43 -14.71
C SER A 295 -17.64 22.68 -16.02
N LEU A 296 -18.17 23.55 -16.90
CA LEU A 296 -17.54 23.91 -18.18
C LEU A 296 -16.08 24.39 -18.01
N THR A 297 -15.81 25.20 -17.00
CA THR A 297 -14.45 25.68 -16.69
C THR A 297 -13.55 24.55 -16.23
N ARG A 298 -14.05 23.63 -15.40
CA ARG A 298 -13.27 22.46 -14.97
C ARG A 298 -12.98 21.54 -16.15
N HIS A 299 -13.94 21.34 -17.05
CA HIS A 299 -13.75 20.54 -18.27
C HIS A 299 -12.66 21.14 -19.16
N ALA A 300 -12.66 22.46 -19.37
CA ALA A 300 -11.62 23.14 -20.15
C ALA A 300 -10.23 23.04 -19.49
N MET A 301 -10.16 23.16 -18.16
CA MET A 301 -8.92 22.97 -17.41
C MET A 301 -8.43 21.52 -17.44
N ASP A 302 -9.35 20.56 -17.40
CA ASP A 302 -9.01 19.15 -17.50
C ASP A 302 -8.40 18.84 -18.89
N VAL A 303 -8.91 19.40 -19.98
CA VAL A 303 -8.29 19.27 -21.32
C VAL A 303 -6.83 19.74 -21.31
N ILE A 304 -6.53 20.85 -20.63
CA ILE A 304 -5.15 21.36 -20.51
C ILE A 304 -4.30 20.48 -19.59
N ALA A 305 -4.83 20.05 -18.44
CA ALA A 305 -4.14 19.15 -17.51
C ALA A 305 -3.86 17.78 -18.17
N ASN A 306 -4.70 17.36 -19.11
CA ASN A 306 -4.58 16.12 -19.85
C ASN A 306 -3.62 16.15 -21.04
N ASN A 307 -3.04 17.31 -21.38
CA ASN A 307 -2.00 17.40 -22.42
C ASN A 307 -0.66 16.77 -22.00
N HIS A 308 -0.51 16.41 -20.71
CA HIS A 308 0.63 15.64 -20.24
C HIS A 308 0.22 14.16 -20.18
N VAL A 309 1.10 13.26 -20.63
CA VAL A 309 0.87 11.80 -20.55
C VAL A 309 0.45 11.45 -19.14
N ARG A 310 -0.82 11.08 -18.98
CA ARG A 310 -1.41 10.84 -17.67
C ARG A 310 -0.65 9.70 -16.98
N PRO A 311 0.02 9.94 -15.83
CA PRO A 311 0.81 8.91 -15.16
C PRO A 311 -0.06 7.74 -14.65
N CYS A 312 -1.37 7.95 -14.47
CA CYS A 312 -2.33 6.91 -14.08
C CYS A 312 -2.87 6.09 -15.27
N VAL A 313 -3.07 6.68 -16.45
CA VAL A 313 -3.54 5.94 -17.66
C VAL A 313 -2.39 5.15 -18.29
N ALA A 314 -1.14 5.58 -18.09
CA ALA A 314 0.03 4.82 -18.52
C ALA A 314 0.24 3.50 -17.75
N LYS A 315 -0.29 3.36 -16.53
CA LYS A 315 -0.06 2.19 -15.66
C LYS A 315 -0.96 0.98 -15.93
N TYR A 316 -2.15 1.17 -16.51
CA TYR A 316 -3.19 0.12 -16.61
C TYR A 316 -3.44 -0.36 -18.04
N ASN A 317 -2.39 -0.85 -18.70
CA ASN A 317 -2.46 -1.10 -20.13
C ASN A 317 -2.06 -2.51 -20.56
N GLU A 318 -1.50 -3.32 -19.65
CA GLU A 318 -1.46 -4.76 -19.82
C GLU A 318 -2.78 -5.35 -19.32
N ALA A 319 -3.31 -6.36 -20.02
CA ALA A 319 -4.42 -7.13 -19.49
C ALA A 319 -3.89 -7.97 -18.33
N ILE A 320 -4.39 -7.73 -17.13
CA ILE A 320 -4.01 -8.48 -15.93
C ILE A 320 -5.07 -9.54 -15.66
N CYS A 321 -4.66 -10.80 -15.57
CA CYS A 321 -5.53 -11.92 -15.27
C CYS A 321 -5.04 -12.67 -14.02
N PRO A 322 -5.80 -12.67 -12.91
CA PRO A 322 -7.08 -11.99 -12.73
C PRO A 322 -6.90 -10.47 -12.51
N PRO A 323 -7.95 -9.65 -12.73
CA PRO A 323 -7.83 -8.18 -12.68
C PRO A 323 -7.37 -7.58 -11.35
N ASN A 324 -7.52 -8.31 -10.25
CA ASN A 324 -7.15 -7.86 -8.90
C ASN A 324 -5.70 -8.22 -8.56
N ASP A 325 -4.97 -8.88 -9.47
CA ASP A 325 -3.56 -9.16 -9.30
C ASP A 325 -2.71 -7.91 -9.52
N GLU A 326 -2.33 -7.24 -8.45
CA GLU A 326 -1.45 -6.07 -8.55
C GLU A 326 0.04 -6.45 -8.59
N TRP A 327 0.40 -7.70 -8.92
CA TRP A 327 1.80 -8.08 -9.05
C TRP A 327 2.47 -7.31 -10.20
N TYR A 328 3.72 -6.90 -9.99
CA TYR A 328 4.55 -6.27 -11.01
C TYR A 328 5.99 -6.79 -10.86
N PRO A 329 6.65 -7.21 -11.94
CA PRO A 329 7.99 -7.76 -11.84
C PRO A 329 9.00 -6.70 -11.41
N LYS A 330 9.81 -6.99 -10.39
CA LYS A 330 10.95 -6.15 -9.98
C LYS A 330 12.04 -6.07 -11.06
N HIS A 331 12.12 -7.10 -11.91
CA HIS A 331 13.09 -7.20 -12.99
C HIS A 331 12.38 -7.33 -14.35
N GLU A 332 12.33 -6.22 -15.07
CA GLU A 332 11.79 -6.14 -16.43
C GLU A 332 12.88 -5.79 -17.43
N ARG A 333 12.74 -6.30 -18.66
CA ARG A 333 13.61 -5.90 -19.77
C ARG A 333 13.15 -4.54 -20.31
N PRO A 334 14.04 -3.52 -20.39
CA PRO A 334 13.66 -2.15 -20.77
C PRO A 334 13.23 -2.01 -22.24
N ASP A 335 13.34 -3.07 -23.02
CA ASP A 335 12.98 -3.11 -24.42
C ASP A 335 11.76 -3.96 -24.75
N MET A 336 11.03 -4.39 -23.73
CA MET A 336 9.80 -5.13 -23.86
C MET A 336 8.64 -4.37 -23.23
N SER A 337 7.46 -4.52 -23.84
CA SER A 337 6.19 -3.99 -23.35
C SER A 337 5.22 -5.13 -23.14
N SER A 338 4.56 -5.19 -21.99
CA SER A 338 3.59 -6.24 -21.74
C SER A 338 2.26 -6.02 -22.45
N ILE A 339 1.73 -7.10 -23.01
CA ILE A 339 0.38 -7.21 -23.56
C ILE A 339 -0.56 -7.77 -22.49
N VAL A 340 -0.21 -8.93 -21.94
CA VAL A 340 -1.00 -9.64 -20.93
C VAL A 340 -0.08 -10.21 -19.87
N GLN A 341 -0.51 -10.10 -18.62
CA GLN A 341 0.09 -10.71 -17.46
C GLN A 341 -0.92 -11.68 -16.85
N ASN A 342 -0.51 -12.93 -16.61
CA ASN A 342 -1.37 -13.92 -16.00
C ASN A 342 -0.70 -14.50 -14.75
N LEU A 343 -1.44 -14.53 -13.65
CA LEU A 343 -1.14 -15.37 -12.50
C LEU A 343 -1.49 -16.83 -12.84
N ILE A 344 -0.57 -17.74 -12.53
CA ILE A 344 -0.73 -19.16 -12.81
C ILE A 344 -1.22 -19.89 -11.56
N MET A 345 -2.29 -20.66 -11.73
CA MET A 345 -2.71 -21.69 -10.78
C MET A 345 -2.26 -23.05 -11.34
N ILE A 346 -1.39 -23.74 -10.61
CA ILE A 346 -0.80 -25.01 -11.00
C ILE A 346 -1.84 -26.12 -10.84
N ASP A 347 -1.96 -27.03 -11.82
CA ASP A 347 -2.69 -28.28 -11.61
C ASP A 347 -1.78 -29.26 -10.85
N PRO A 348 -2.15 -29.74 -9.63
CA PRO A 348 -1.35 -30.71 -8.90
C PRO A 348 -1.07 -32.02 -9.67
N ASN A 349 -1.88 -32.33 -10.70
CA ASN A 349 -1.69 -33.51 -11.54
C ASN A 349 -0.74 -33.27 -12.73
N ASP A 350 -0.56 -32.02 -13.15
CA ASP A 350 0.34 -31.62 -14.24
C ASP A 350 1.13 -30.37 -13.87
N LEU A 351 2.27 -30.58 -13.19
CA LEU A 351 3.16 -29.51 -12.73
C LEU A 351 3.90 -28.78 -13.87
N HIS A 352 3.67 -29.15 -15.13
CA HIS A 352 4.29 -28.54 -16.29
C HIS A 352 3.35 -27.62 -17.05
N ASP A 353 2.04 -27.67 -16.78
CA ASP A 353 1.06 -26.88 -17.51
C ASP A 353 1.02 -25.45 -17.00
N VAL A 354 1.16 -24.48 -17.91
CA VAL A 354 1.29 -23.07 -17.54
C VAL A 354 0.06 -22.27 -17.99
N ILE A 355 -0.13 -22.14 -19.31
CA ILE A 355 -1.28 -21.43 -19.88
C ILE A 355 -1.46 -21.78 -21.35
N ASP A 356 -2.70 -21.77 -21.85
CA ASP A 356 -2.99 -21.73 -23.29
C ASP A 356 -3.25 -20.29 -23.74
N LEU A 357 -2.40 -19.73 -24.61
CA LEU A 357 -2.56 -18.35 -25.07
C LEU A 357 -3.83 -18.14 -25.94
N LYS A 358 -4.47 -19.21 -26.41
CA LYS A 358 -5.78 -19.12 -27.08
C LYS A 358 -6.92 -18.84 -26.11
N ASN A 359 -6.75 -19.26 -24.86
CA ASN A 359 -7.76 -19.15 -23.82
C ASN A 359 -7.16 -18.54 -22.56
N LEU A 360 -7.19 -17.21 -22.48
CA LEU A 360 -6.72 -16.43 -21.34
C LEU A 360 -7.81 -16.26 -20.26
N GLY A 361 -8.83 -17.12 -20.28
CA GLY A 361 -9.98 -17.10 -19.38
C GLY A 361 -11.11 -16.14 -19.80
N ASP A 362 -12.04 -15.89 -18.88
CA ASP A 362 -13.23 -15.06 -19.14
C ASP A 362 -12.93 -13.57 -19.28
N HIS A 363 -11.75 -13.14 -18.83
CA HIS A 363 -11.39 -11.74 -18.67
C HIS A 363 -10.57 -11.17 -19.84
N ALA A 364 -9.97 -12.01 -20.69
CA ALA A 364 -9.07 -11.59 -21.74
C ALA A 364 -9.17 -12.52 -22.97
N LYS A 365 -9.22 -11.96 -24.17
CA LYS A 365 -9.08 -12.71 -25.42
C LYS A 365 -8.12 -12.00 -26.38
N LEU A 366 -7.19 -12.74 -26.97
CA LEU A 366 -6.36 -12.22 -28.05
C LEU A 366 -7.13 -12.17 -29.38
N ASP A 367 -6.88 -11.13 -30.17
CA ASP A 367 -7.43 -11.00 -31.52
C ASP A 367 -7.00 -12.19 -32.42
N ASP A 368 -7.91 -12.66 -33.28
CA ASP A 368 -7.71 -13.89 -34.05
C ASP A 368 -6.58 -13.75 -35.10
N ASP A 369 -6.33 -12.54 -35.62
CA ASP A 369 -5.20 -12.27 -36.54
C ASP A 369 -3.88 -12.32 -35.78
N VAL A 370 -3.85 -11.80 -34.54
CA VAL A 370 -2.67 -11.86 -33.67
C VAL A 370 -2.39 -13.30 -33.25
N LEU A 371 -3.42 -14.09 -32.91
CA LEU A 371 -3.27 -15.52 -32.62
C LEU A 371 -2.71 -16.30 -33.82
N THR A 372 -3.11 -15.94 -35.05
CA THR A 372 -2.60 -16.56 -36.28
C THR A 372 -1.11 -16.26 -36.46
N PHE A 373 -0.70 -15.01 -36.21
CA PHE A 373 0.71 -14.64 -36.22
C PHE A 373 1.51 -15.38 -35.13
N LEU A 374 1.01 -15.41 -33.89
CA LEU A 374 1.66 -16.12 -32.77
C LEU A 374 1.87 -17.61 -33.07
N LYS A 375 0.92 -18.28 -33.74
CA LYS A 375 1.08 -19.69 -34.15
C LYS A 375 2.27 -19.90 -35.08
N SER A 376 2.50 -18.98 -36.02
CA SER A 376 3.67 -19.04 -36.92
C SER A 376 4.99 -18.81 -36.18
N GLU A 377 4.94 -18.03 -35.09
CA GLU A 377 6.08 -17.66 -34.26
C GLU A 377 6.29 -18.57 -33.05
N ALA A 378 5.43 -19.57 -32.81
CA ALA A 378 5.37 -20.33 -31.56
C ALA A 378 6.73 -20.84 -31.05
N ARG A 379 7.55 -21.42 -31.95
CA ARG A 379 8.89 -21.94 -31.63
C ARG A 379 9.91 -20.88 -31.19
N TYR A 380 9.63 -19.60 -31.42
CA TYR A 380 10.50 -18.47 -31.14
C TYR A 380 10.02 -17.63 -29.96
N LEU A 381 8.78 -17.82 -29.49
CA LEU A 381 8.18 -17.01 -28.42
C LEU A 381 8.91 -17.15 -27.08
N ASN A 382 9.62 -18.25 -26.85
CA ASN A 382 10.43 -18.45 -25.65
C ASN A 382 11.86 -17.92 -25.77
N SER A 383 12.24 -17.30 -26.90
CA SER A 383 13.62 -16.85 -27.17
C SER A 383 13.66 -15.36 -27.44
N TYR A 384 14.32 -14.61 -26.56
CA TYR A 384 14.41 -13.17 -26.69
C TYR A 384 15.10 -12.74 -28.01
N GLY A 385 14.50 -11.78 -28.70
CA GLY A 385 14.99 -11.21 -29.96
C GLY A 385 14.81 -12.11 -31.19
N GLU A 386 14.35 -13.35 -31.01
CA GLU A 386 14.00 -14.26 -32.12
C GLU A 386 12.60 -14.00 -32.66
N SER A 387 11.71 -13.36 -31.90
CA SER A 387 10.40 -12.89 -32.36
C SER A 387 10.12 -11.49 -31.83
N ILE A 388 9.16 -10.80 -32.43
CA ILE A 388 8.66 -9.53 -31.89
C ILE A 388 7.92 -9.76 -30.56
N CYS A 389 7.29 -10.92 -30.40
CA CYS A 389 6.62 -11.30 -29.16
C CYS A 389 7.52 -12.21 -28.31
N HIS A 390 7.45 -12.08 -26.99
CA HIS A 390 8.20 -12.91 -26.06
C HIS A 390 7.35 -13.30 -24.86
N VAL A 391 7.35 -14.60 -24.54
CA VAL A 391 6.71 -15.14 -23.34
C VAL A 391 7.77 -15.27 -22.26
N ALA A 392 7.64 -14.44 -21.23
CA ALA A 392 8.45 -14.50 -20.03
C ALA A 392 7.67 -15.18 -18.91
N MET A 393 8.33 -16.04 -18.15
CA MET A 393 7.78 -16.66 -16.94
C MET A 393 8.57 -16.18 -15.74
N TYR A 394 7.88 -15.94 -14.64
CA TYR A 394 8.42 -15.45 -13.40
C TYR A 394 8.09 -16.43 -12.28
N GLU A 395 9.06 -16.66 -11.42
CA GLU A 395 8.91 -17.35 -10.15
C GLU A 395 9.06 -16.32 -9.03
N ASN A 396 7.97 -16.09 -8.31
CA ASN A 396 7.77 -14.94 -7.44
C ASN A 396 8.06 -13.63 -8.22
N ASP A 397 9.18 -12.97 -7.95
CA ASP A 397 9.60 -11.74 -8.65
C ASP A 397 10.79 -11.93 -9.60
N VAL A 398 11.29 -13.17 -9.73
CA VAL A 398 12.51 -13.46 -10.48
C VAL A 398 12.16 -14.05 -11.84
N PRO A 399 12.67 -13.49 -12.96
CA PRO A 399 12.44 -14.06 -14.26
C PRO A 399 13.16 -15.42 -14.37
N LEU A 400 12.44 -16.42 -14.83
CA LEU A 400 13.02 -17.71 -15.21
C LEU A 400 13.79 -17.57 -16.53
N ALA A 401 14.74 -18.48 -16.74
CA ALA A 401 15.48 -18.53 -17.99
C ALA A 401 14.54 -18.81 -19.16
N ASP A 402 14.74 -18.12 -20.29
CA ASP A 402 14.04 -18.32 -21.56
C ASP A 402 13.97 -19.81 -21.98
N SER A 403 15.03 -20.57 -21.69
CA SER A 403 15.13 -22.00 -21.98
C SER A 403 14.27 -22.90 -21.10
N SER A 404 13.71 -22.40 -20.00
CA SER A 404 12.88 -23.16 -19.05
C SER A 404 11.44 -23.37 -19.51
N VAL A 405 11.00 -22.60 -20.52
CA VAL A 405 9.64 -22.65 -21.05
C VAL A 405 9.67 -23.17 -22.49
N THR A 406 8.61 -23.87 -22.86
CA THR A 406 8.34 -24.32 -24.23
C THR A 406 6.96 -23.85 -24.66
N VAL A 407 6.85 -23.45 -25.92
CA VAL A 407 5.57 -23.08 -26.51
C VAL A 407 5.29 -24.03 -27.66
N SER A 408 4.19 -24.76 -27.57
CA SER A 408 3.77 -25.69 -28.61
C SER A 408 3.22 -24.95 -29.84
N PRO A 409 3.15 -25.58 -31.02
CA PRO A 409 2.49 -25.00 -32.20
C PRO A 409 1.02 -24.64 -31.97
N PHE A 410 0.39 -25.24 -30.97
CA PHE A 410 -0.97 -24.95 -30.55
C PHE A 410 -1.08 -23.80 -29.55
N LEU A 411 0.02 -23.10 -29.25
CA LEU A 411 0.13 -22.00 -28.28
C LEU A 411 -0.10 -22.38 -26.81
N ALA A 412 -0.09 -23.67 -26.49
CA ALA A 412 0.05 -24.13 -25.12
C ALA A 412 1.49 -23.90 -24.64
N VAL A 413 1.63 -23.16 -23.55
CA VAL A 413 2.88 -22.86 -22.86
C VAL A 413 3.08 -23.89 -21.75
N ARG A 414 4.24 -24.53 -21.73
CA ARG A 414 4.59 -25.53 -20.71
C ARG A 414 5.99 -25.30 -20.16
N GLN A 415 6.15 -25.52 -18.86
CA GLN A 415 7.46 -25.49 -18.21
C GLN A 415 8.19 -26.81 -18.42
N LYS A 416 9.51 -26.77 -18.64
CA LYS A 416 10.34 -27.98 -18.80
C LYS A 416 10.60 -28.68 -17.47
N ASN A 417 10.82 -27.91 -16.42
CA ASN A 417 10.97 -28.40 -15.06
C ASN A 417 9.59 -28.44 -14.39
N PRO A 418 9.36 -29.30 -13.40
CA PRO A 418 8.12 -29.26 -12.63
C PRO A 418 8.05 -27.99 -11.77
N MET A 419 6.89 -27.33 -11.76
CA MET A 419 6.61 -26.18 -10.89
C MET A 419 6.49 -26.60 -9.43
N ASP A 420 6.89 -25.71 -8.53
CA ASP A 420 6.73 -25.88 -7.08
C ASP A 420 5.41 -25.26 -6.61
N LEU A 421 4.51 -26.09 -6.07
CA LEU A 421 3.22 -25.63 -5.55
C LEU A 421 3.33 -24.56 -4.47
N ARG A 422 4.49 -24.45 -3.80
CA ARG A 422 4.72 -23.47 -2.73
C ARG A 422 4.99 -22.06 -3.25
N LYS A 423 5.37 -21.93 -4.52
CA LYS A 423 5.80 -20.67 -5.12
C LYS A 423 4.68 -20.07 -5.98
N ASN A 424 4.77 -18.77 -6.17
CA ASN A 424 3.86 -18.04 -7.06
C ASN A 424 4.49 -17.91 -8.44
N TYR A 425 3.71 -18.18 -9.48
CA TYR A 425 4.19 -18.06 -10.85
C TYR A 425 3.34 -17.07 -11.63
N HIS A 426 4.00 -16.28 -12.46
CA HIS A 426 3.35 -15.38 -13.40
C HIS A 426 3.90 -15.59 -14.80
N THR A 427 3.04 -15.46 -15.80
CA THR A 427 3.45 -15.33 -17.20
C THR A 427 3.20 -13.92 -17.69
N ARG A 428 4.07 -13.46 -18.59
CA ARG A 428 3.89 -12.21 -19.32
C ARG A 428 4.10 -12.47 -20.80
N LEU A 429 3.13 -12.09 -21.61
CA LEU A 429 3.30 -11.98 -23.06
C LEU A 429 3.69 -10.54 -23.35
N THR A 430 4.87 -10.35 -23.92
CA THR A 430 5.46 -9.04 -24.18
C THR A 430 5.74 -8.85 -25.66
N VAL A 431 5.90 -7.59 -26.07
CA VAL A 431 6.26 -7.14 -27.43
C VAL A 431 7.52 -6.31 -27.37
N SER A 432 8.42 -6.55 -28.31
CA SER A 432 9.65 -5.78 -28.43
C SER A 432 9.37 -4.38 -28.95
N THR A 433 9.83 -3.43 -28.16
CA THR A 433 9.78 -2.00 -28.49
C THR A 433 11.03 -1.54 -29.23
N ASN A 434 12.08 -2.35 -29.22
CA ASN A 434 13.30 -2.11 -29.97
C ASN A 434 13.35 -3.06 -31.17
N LEU A 435 12.70 -2.67 -32.27
CA LEU A 435 12.71 -3.46 -33.50
C LEU A 435 14.11 -3.65 -34.10
N HIS A 436 15.07 -2.77 -33.77
CA HIS A 436 16.47 -2.96 -34.16
C HIS A 436 17.19 -4.02 -33.32
N GLY A 437 16.67 -4.38 -32.15
CA GLY A 437 17.19 -5.49 -31.33
C GLY A 437 16.80 -6.87 -31.87
N LEU A 438 15.80 -6.94 -32.76
CA LEU A 438 15.35 -8.18 -33.37
C LEU A 438 16.39 -8.74 -34.33
N ARG A 439 16.57 -10.07 -34.31
CA ARG A 439 17.45 -10.78 -35.25
C ARG A 439 16.96 -10.59 -36.69
N PRO A 440 17.86 -10.65 -37.70
CA PRO A 440 17.46 -10.45 -39.10
C PRO A 440 16.40 -11.45 -39.59
N SER A 441 16.41 -12.67 -39.07
CA SER A 441 15.39 -13.70 -39.31
C SER A 441 14.03 -13.29 -38.75
N ALA A 442 14.00 -12.81 -37.51
CA ALA A 442 12.79 -12.33 -36.83
C ALA A 442 12.15 -11.16 -37.57
N ARG A 443 12.96 -10.20 -38.05
CA ARG A 443 12.45 -9.06 -38.82
C ARG A 443 11.82 -9.47 -40.15
N ARG A 444 12.38 -10.47 -40.84
CA ARG A 444 11.78 -10.99 -42.07
C ARG A 444 10.42 -11.65 -41.81
N ARG A 445 10.32 -12.45 -40.75
CA ARG A 445 9.02 -13.06 -40.39
C ARG A 445 8.00 -12.05 -39.89
N LEU A 446 8.45 -10.96 -39.26
CA LEU A 446 7.60 -9.82 -38.94
C LEU A 446 7.06 -9.14 -40.21
N GLN A 447 7.89 -9.01 -41.27
CA GLN A 447 7.44 -8.49 -42.57
C GLN A 447 6.39 -9.39 -43.20
N GLU A 448 6.57 -10.72 -43.11
CA GLU A 448 5.67 -11.73 -43.67
C GLU A 448 4.47 -12.07 -42.76
N GLY A 449 4.36 -11.42 -41.59
CA GLY A 449 3.39 -11.74 -40.55
C GLY A 449 1.96 -11.25 -40.81
N GLY A 450 1.71 -10.63 -41.97
CA GLY A 450 0.39 -10.16 -42.42
C GLY A 450 -0.33 -9.25 -41.42
N LYS A 451 -1.65 -9.40 -41.36
CA LYS A 451 -2.55 -8.57 -40.52
C LYS A 451 -2.22 -8.64 -39.03
N GLY A 452 -1.78 -9.79 -38.51
CA GLY A 452 -1.42 -9.94 -37.09
C GLY A 452 -0.21 -9.09 -36.71
N ALA A 453 0.87 -9.16 -37.50
CA ALA A 453 2.05 -8.32 -37.31
C ALA A 453 1.73 -6.82 -37.47
N TRP A 454 0.89 -6.49 -38.45
CA TRP A 454 0.44 -5.13 -38.70
C TRP A 454 -0.32 -4.52 -37.51
N LYS A 455 -1.27 -5.27 -36.93
CA LYS A 455 -2.02 -4.84 -35.73
C LYS A 455 -1.08 -4.58 -34.55
N LEU A 456 -0.15 -5.51 -34.28
CA LEU A 456 0.84 -5.36 -33.21
C LEU A 456 1.69 -4.09 -33.39
N LEU A 457 2.15 -3.81 -34.61
CA LEU A 457 2.96 -2.63 -34.91
C LEU A 457 2.19 -1.31 -34.80
N ILE A 458 0.89 -1.29 -35.09
CA ILE A 458 0.04 -0.10 -34.92
C ILE A 458 -0.28 0.12 -33.46
N ASP A 459 -0.67 -0.93 -32.74
CA ASP A 459 -0.98 -0.87 -31.31
C ASP A 459 0.22 -0.36 -30.50
N LEU A 460 1.44 -0.74 -30.90
CA LEU A 460 2.68 -0.24 -30.31
C LEU A 460 2.88 1.27 -30.58
N GLN A 461 2.45 1.79 -31.74
CA GLN A 461 2.65 3.18 -32.15
C GLN A 461 1.58 4.15 -31.64
N TYR A 462 0.31 3.73 -31.64
CA TYR A 462 -0.85 4.57 -31.32
C TYR A 462 -0.74 5.28 -29.97
N ARG A 463 0.00 4.68 -29.02
CA ARG A 463 0.19 5.25 -27.68
C ARG A 463 1.40 6.17 -27.53
N ILE A 464 2.30 6.16 -28.51
CA ILE A 464 3.52 6.97 -28.50
C ILE A 464 3.28 8.28 -29.24
N PHE A 465 2.40 8.26 -30.24
CA PHE A 465 2.05 9.41 -31.04
C PHE A 465 0.53 9.46 -31.17
N ASP A 466 -0.09 10.61 -30.90
CA ASP A 466 -1.52 10.87 -31.16
C ASP A 466 -1.95 10.62 -32.63
N SER A 467 -0.99 10.29 -33.50
CA SER A 467 -1.17 9.72 -34.84
C SER A 467 -0.21 8.54 -35.10
N ALA A 468 -0.77 7.33 -35.20
CA ALA A 468 -0.03 6.15 -35.65
C ALA A 468 0.35 6.30 -37.14
N TYR A 469 1.56 5.89 -37.52
CA TYR A 469 1.84 5.63 -38.93
C TYR A 469 1.32 4.23 -39.23
N TYR A 470 0.42 4.16 -40.21
CA TYR A 470 -0.20 2.93 -40.65
C TYR A 470 0.64 2.37 -41.80
N PRO A 471 1.44 1.32 -41.56
CA PRO A 471 2.18 0.68 -42.64
C PRO A 471 1.19 0.10 -43.66
N GLU A 472 1.54 0.11 -44.95
CA GLU A 472 0.68 -0.47 -45.97
C GLU A 472 0.91 -1.99 -46.04
N LEU A 473 -0.18 -2.76 -45.98
CA LEU A 473 -0.14 -4.20 -46.20
C LEU A 473 -0.16 -4.50 -47.70
N ILE A 474 0.97 -4.92 -48.24
CA ILE A 474 1.08 -5.38 -49.62
C ILE A 474 0.48 -6.79 -49.68
N ASN A 475 -0.59 -6.95 -50.48
CA ASN A 475 -1.32 -8.21 -50.65
C ASN A 475 -1.85 -8.82 -49.34
N ASP A 476 -2.20 -8.00 -48.33
CA ASP A 476 -2.70 -8.44 -47.01
C ASP A 476 -1.73 -9.33 -46.19
N THR A 477 -0.52 -9.61 -46.69
CA THR A 477 0.42 -10.55 -46.07
C THR A 477 1.78 -9.96 -45.77
N TYR A 478 2.16 -8.86 -46.42
CA TYR A 478 3.52 -8.34 -46.36
C TYR A 478 3.59 -6.86 -45.97
N ILE A 479 4.51 -6.54 -45.06
CA ILE A 479 4.82 -5.17 -44.62
C ILE A 479 6.16 -4.75 -45.21
N SER A 480 6.20 -3.57 -45.83
CA SER A 480 7.43 -3.05 -46.44
C SER A 480 8.57 -2.89 -45.41
N PRO A 481 9.82 -3.25 -45.76
CA PRO A 481 10.98 -3.01 -44.91
C PRO A 481 11.18 -1.53 -44.56
N ALA A 482 10.81 -0.62 -45.48
CA ALA A 482 10.89 0.81 -45.26
C ALA A 482 9.90 1.26 -44.17
N ASP A 483 8.71 0.69 -44.16
CA ASP A 483 7.67 1.00 -43.18
C ASP A 483 8.10 0.53 -41.78
N ILE A 484 8.64 -0.69 -41.67
CA ILE A 484 9.17 -1.19 -40.40
C ILE A 484 10.31 -0.30 -39.90
N GLU A 485 11.19 0.16 -40.78
CA GLU A 485 12.29 1.06 -40.41
C GLU A 485 11.78 2.43 -39.94
N ILE A 486 10.74 2.99 -40.58
CA ILE A 486 10.08 4.21 -40.13
C ILE A 486 9.53 4.01 -38.72
N ILE A 487 8.81 2.91 -38.49
CA ILE A 487 8.24 2.57 -37.18
C ILE A 487 9.36 2.40 -36.15
N ALA A 488 10.41 1.64 -36.46
CA ALA A 488 11.54 1.39 -35.58
C ALA A 488 12.24 2.69 -35.13
N ARG A 489 12.46 3.62 -36.08
CA ARG A 489 13.02 4.95 -35.76
C ARG A 489 12.10 5.78 -34.89
N ARG A 490 10.79 5.73 -35.16
CA ARG A 490 9.78 6.44 -34.35
C ARG A 490 9.79 5.93 -32.91
N LEU A 491 9.82 4.62 -32.70
CA LEU A 491 9.92 3.99 -31.37
C LEU A 491 11.22 4.40 -30.64
N LEU A 492 12.37 4.35 -31.33
CA LEU A 492 13.66 4.73 -30.76
C LEU A 492 13.73 6.22 -30.37
N ARG A 493 13.10 7.11 -31.14
CA ARG A 493 13.10 8.55 -30.87
C ARG A 493 12.48 8.87 -29.51
N TYR A 494 11.51 8.08 -29.06
CA TYR A 494 10.84 8.25 -27.76
C TYR A 494 11.55 7.59 -26.58
N LYS A 495 12.42 6.60 -26.82
CA LYS A 495 13.28 6.03 -25.77
C LYS A 495 14.43 6.92 -25.34
N ARG A 496 14.73 7.98 -26.10
CA ARG A 496 15.69 9.00 -25.68
C ARG A 496 14.93 10.00 -24.81
N PRO A 497 15.33 10.21 -23.54
CA PRO A 497 14.71 11.24 -22.72
C PRO A 497 14.85 12.58 -23.45
N VAL A 498 13.72 13.18 -23.81
CA VAL A 498 13.68 14.56 -24.27
C VAL A 498 13.78 15.41 -23.01
N GLY A 499 15.01 15.74 -22.59
CA GLY A 499 15.27 16.56 -21.42
C GLY A 499 15.67 15.79 -20.17
N ASP A 500 16.28 16.51 -19.23
CA ASP A 500 17.18 16.09 -18.14
C ASP A 500 16.60 15.19 -17.02
N SER A 501 15.54 14.43 -17.29
CA SER A 501 14.94 13.50 -16.33
C SER A 501 15.28 12.06 -16.71
N ARG A 502 15.84 11.30 -15.76
CA ARG A 502 16.13 9.86 -15.86
C ARG A 502 14.86 9.01 -15.78
N GLU A 503 13.78 9.43 -16.41
CA GLU A 503 12.58 8.61 -16.54
C GLU A 503 12.72 7.75 -17.79
N ALA A 504 12.96 6.46 -17.60
CA ALA A 504 12.83 5.49 -18.67
C ALA A 504 11.37 5.45 -19.10
N VAL A 505 11.06 5.95 -20.31
CA VAL A 505 9.72 5.87 -20.88
C VAL A 505 9.39 4.40 -21.14
N MET A 506 8.58 3.82 -20.25
CA MET A 506 7.98 2.50 -20.47
C MET A 506 7.00 2.62 -21.64
N LEU A 507 7.25 1.84 -22.69
CA LEU A 507 6.34 1.72 -23.82
C LEU A 507 5.31 0.65 -23.46
N THR A 508 4.06 0.75 -23.90
CA THR A 508 3.00 -0.23 -23.59
C THR A 508 2.13 -0.51 -24.82
N VAL A 509 1.70 -1.75 -25.01
CA VAL A 509 0.89 -2.21 -26.17
C VAL A 509 -0.61 -1.92 -25.92
N GLY A 510 -1.40 -1.73 -26.98
CA GLY A 510 -2.80 -1.30 -26.93
C GLY A 510 -3.83 -2.35 -26.46
N THR A 511 -5.05 -1.87 -26.18
CA THR A 511 -6.23 -2.64 -25.72
C THR A 511 -6.92 -3.49 -26.79
N TYR A 512 -6.63 -3.30 -28.08
CA TYR A 512 -7.28 -4.09 -29.14
C TYR A 512 -6.66 -5.47 -29.33
N THR A 513 -5.39 -5.62 -28.92
CA THR A 513 -4.74 -6.92 -28.88
C THR A 513 -5.37 -7.83 -27.82
N VAL A 514 -5.96 -7.28 -26.74
CA VAL A 514 -6.63 -8.05 -25.68
C VAL A 514 -8.03 -7.50 -25.38
N VAL A 515 -9.08 -8.21 -25.80
CA VAL A 515 -10.45 -7.84 -25.47
C VAL A 515 -10.74 -8.22 -24.01
N THR A 516 -10.96 -7.24 -23.14
CA THR A 516 -11.35 -7.46 -21.73
C THR A 516 -12.83 -7.16 -21.50
N LYS A 517 -13.58 -8.07 -20.86
CA LYS A 517 -14.98 -7.83 -20.47
C LYS A 517 -15.08 -7.14 -19.09
N PRO A 518 -15.90 -6.09 -18.92
CA PRO A 518 -16.15 -5.48 -17.61
C PRO A 518 -16.98 -6.42 -16.70
N MET A 519 -16.62 -6.47 -15.40
CA MET A 519 -17.18 -7.40 -14.40
C MET A 519 -18.71 -7.34 -14.27
N HIS A 520 -19.29 -6.15 -14.38
CA HIS A 520 -20.74 -5.93 -14.26
C HIS A 520 -21.56 -6.65 -15.34
N GLN A 521 -20.95 -7.03 -16.47
CA GLN A 521 -21.61 -7.78 -17.54
C GLN A 521 -21.59 -9.30 -17.28
N LEU A 522 -20.56 -9.80 -16.57
CA LEU A 522 -20.40 -11.22 -16.24
C LEU A 522 -21.39 -11.68 -15.15
N GLU A 523 -21.76 -10.79 -14.22
CA GLU A 523 -22.80 -11.06 -13.23
C GLU A 523 -24.20 -11.16 -13.85
N ILE A 524 -24.47 -10.37 -14.89
CA ILE A 524 -25.73 -10.41 -15.66
C ILE A 524 -25.80 -11.71 -16.50
N ASP A 525 -24.68 -12.13 -17.10
CA ASP A 525 -24.60 -13.37 -17.87
C ASP A 525 -24.72 -14.62 -16.98
N ARG A 526 -24.18 -14.59 -15.74
CA ARG A 526 -24.38 -15.68 -14.77
C ARG A 526 -25.82 -15.75 -14.24
N ALA A 527 -26.47 -14.62 -13.99
CA ALA A 527 -27.86 -14.56 -13.54
C ALA A 527 -28.85 -15.04 -14.63
N SER A 528 -28.58 -14.74 -15.91
CA SER A 528 -29.42 -15.18 -17.03
C SER A 528 -29.28 -16.67 -17.39
N LEU A 529 -28.16 -17.30 -17.01
CA LEU A 529 -27.98 -18.76 -17.15
C LEU A 529 -28.69 -19.56 -16.05
N SER A 530 -28.83 -19.02 -14.83
CA SER A 530 -29.52 -19.69 -13.72
C SER A 530 -31.05 -19.71 -13.84
N ASP A 531 -31.66 -18.80 -14.60
CA ASP A 531 -33.12 -18.68 -14.73
C ASP A 531 -33.74 -19.64 -15.78
N SER A 532 -32.93 -20.44 -16.48
CA SER A 532 -33.42 -21.35 -17.54
C SER A 532 -33.80 -22.76 -17.06
N THR A 533 -33.75 -23.04 -15.75
CA THR A 533 -34.05 -24.37 -15.18
C THR A 533 -35.15 -24.36 -14.12
N ALA A 534 -36.35 -23.89 -14.47
CA ALA A 534 -37.56 -24.24 -13.72
C ALA A 534 -38.84 -24.17 -14.59
N ARG A 535 -39.42 -25.34 -14.89
CA ARG A 535 -40.89 -25.52 -15.06
C ARG A 535 -41.33 -26.43 -13.90
N PRO A 536 -42.50 -26.23 -13.27
CA PRO A 536 -43.84 -26.56 -13.83
C PRO A 536 -44.89 -25.46 -13.51
N GLY A 537 -46.06 -25.31 -14.15
CA GLY A 537 -47.18 -26.23 -14.30
C GLY A 537 -48.15 -26.15 -13.11
N GLY A 538 -49.38 -25.63 -13.31
CA GLY A 538 -50.56 -25.97 -12.47
C GLY A 538 -51.33 -24.82 -11.79
N ASP A 539 -52.45 -24.45 -12.41
CA ASP A 539 -53.79 -24.07 -11.91
C ASP A 539 -54.11 -23.35 -10.57
N ASP A 540 -55.18 -22.55 -10.72
CA ASP A 540 -56.30 -22.24 -9.82
C ASP A 540 -56.26 -21.02 -8.85
N ARG A 541 -57.03 -20.00 -9.30
CA ARG A 541 -58.05 -19.20 -8.58
C ARG A 541 -57.66 -18.40 -7.34
N TYR A 542 -57.91 -17.09 -7.38
CA TYR A 542 -58.96 -16.42 -6.58
C TYR A 542 -59.20 -14.96 -7.06
N HIS A 543 -60.46 -14.67 -7.41
CA HIS A 543 -61.26 -13.41 -7.35
C HIS A 543 -60.71 -12.25 -6.50
N ASP A 544 -61.08 -10.96 -6.62
CA ASP A 544 -61.89 -10.10 -7.51
C ASP A 544 -61.77 -8.65 -6.95
N ARG A 545 -62.25 -7.66 -7.72
CA ARG A 545 -62.73 -6.29 -7.37
C ARG A 545 -61.77 -5.13 -7.71
N CYS A 546 -62.07 -4.35 -8.77
CA CYS A 546 -62.98 -3.17 -8.83
C CYS A 546 -62.33 -1.96 -8.13
N GLU A 547 -62.20 -0.73 -8.64
CA GLU A 547 -62.76 0.13 -9.71
C GLU A 547 -61.70 1.26 -9.87
N GLY A 548 -61.43 1.90 -11.01
CA GLY A 548 -62.32 2.81 -11.74
C GLY A 548 -61.73 4.24 -11.75
N GLN A 549 -61.80 4.89 -12.92
CA GLN A 549 -61.71 6.34 -13.19
C GLN A 549 -60.33 6.99 -13.47
N ALA A 550 -60.02 7.06 -14.77
CA ALA A 550 -59.55 8.32 -15.41
C ALA A 550 -60.80 9.17 -15.77
N PRO A 551 -60.70 10.49 -16.07
CA PRO A 551 -60.28 10.89 -17.43
C PRO A 551 -59.59 12.28 -17.59
N CYS A 552 -58.89 12.44 -18.74
CA CYS A 552 -58.84 13.61 -19.66
C CYS A 552 -58.41 15.02 -19.14
N ASN A 553 -57.81 15.97 -19.89
CA ASN A 553 -57.36 16.13 -21.28
C ASN A 553 -56.61 17.50 -21.39
N GLY A 554 -55.77 17.64 -22.43
CA GLY A 554 -55.52 18.86 -23.24
C GLY A 554 -54.60 19.95 -22.64
N CYS A 555 -53.67 20.56 -23.37
CA CYS A 555 -53.43 20.68 -24.82
C CYS A 555 -51.98 20.37 -25.22
#